data_AF-U9UK06-F1
#
_entry.id   AF-U9UK06-F1
#
_cell.length_a   1.000
_cell.length_b   1.000
_cell.length_c   1.000
_cell.angle_alpha   90.00
_cell.angle_beta   90.00
_cell.angle_gamma   90.00
#
_symmetry.space_group_name_H-M   'P 1'
#
loop_
_entity.id
_entity.type
_entity.pdbx_description
1 polymer ?
#
loop_
_entity_poly.entity_id
_entity_poly.type
_entity_poly.pdbx_seq_one_letter_code
_entity_poly.pdbx_strand_id
1 'polypeptide(L)'
;ALNSDFVQQIINVIRPFKLKSLILSHHPFQVESLQLLLQKFGSDLENFEFGKYNFSDESKQKLFKSIIEYCTKIKYFSLKDINFNLALNLIENIKKQNLNYLNISFDYYGDDYKSENLGQILPTKLEFLKLDNIKSNLVSLEDEVKEFELYNIKVQKYDIKAICEQLVGPLSLK
;
A
#
# COMPACT_ATOMS: atom_id res chain seq x y z
N ALA A 1 -5.26 -18.74 -10.90
CA ALA A 1 -4.36 -17.61 -10.60
C ALA A 1 -4.27 -16.73 -11.85
N LEU A 2 -4.17 -15.40 -11.71
CA LEU A 2 -3.78 -14.51 -12.81
C LEU A 2 -2.42 -15.02 -13.34
N ASN A 3 -2.40 -15.63 -14.51
CA ASN A 3 -1.17 -16.06 -15.18
C ASN A 3 -1.00 -15.25 -16.47
N SER A 4 0.13 -15.41 -17.14
CA SER A 4 0.42 -14.72 -18.41
C SER A 4 -0.72 -14.89 -19.43
N ASP A 5 -1.28 -16.10 -19.53
CA ASP A 5 -2.32 -16.41 -20.51
C ASP A 5 -3.61 -15.64 -20.22
N PHE A 6 -4.01 -15.55 -18.95
CA PHE A 6 -5.18 -14.78 -18.55
C PHE A 6 -4.98 -13.28 -18.78
N VAL A 7 -3.78 -12.76 -18.49
CA VAL A 7 -3.44 -11.35 -18.78
C VAL A 7 -3.54 -11.07 -20.28
N GLN A 8 -2.99 -11.94 -21.11
CA GLN A 8 -3.08 -11.80 -22.57
C GLN A 8 -4.54 -11.86 -23.05
N GLN A 9 -5.35 -12.76 -22.48
CA GLN A 9 -6.78 -12.80 -22.78
C GLN A 9 -7.47 -11.48 -22.46
N ILE A 10 -7.22 -10.88 -21.29
CA ILE A 10 -7.79 -9.59 -20.89
C ILE A 10 -7.34 -8.46 -21.82
N ILE A 11 -6.05 -8.37 -22.11
CA ILE A 11 -5.49 -7.30 -22.96
C ILE A 11 -6.04 -7.37 -24.38
N ASN A 12 -6.31 -8.58 -24.87
CA ASN A 12 -6.80 -8.84 -26.23
C ASN A 12 -8.34 -8.80 -26.36
N VAL A 13 -9.09 -8.52 -25.29
CA VAL A 13 -10.54 -8.32 -25.39
C VAL A 13 -10.82 -7.12 -26.30
N ILE A 14 -11.48 -7.39 -27.43
CA ILE A 14 -11.80 -6.39 -28.48
C ILE A 14 -12.85 -5.39 -28.00
N ARG A 15 -13.74 -5.83 -27.10
CA ARG A 15 -14.80 -4.97 -26.56
C ARG A 15 -14.18 -3.88 -25.67
N PRO A 16 -14.50 -2.59 -25.88
CA PRO A 16 -14.04 -1.54 -24.99
C PRO A 16 -14.61 -1.73 -23.58
N PHE A 17 -13.73 -1.80 -22.59
CA PHE A 17 -14.10 -1.77 -21.17
C PHE A 17 -13.05 -0.98 -20.39
N LYS A 18 -13.42 -0.59 -19.17
CA LYS A 18 -12.52 0.06 -18.22
C LYS A 18 -12.28 -0.85 -17.04
N LEU A 19 -11.03 -1.01 -16.64
CA LEU A 19 -10.68 -1.69 -15.41
C LEU A 19 -10.49 -0.63 -14.32
N LYS A 20 -11.44 -0.54 -13.39
CA LYS A 20 -11.39 0.44 -12.29
C LYS A 20 -10.70 -0.08 -11.04
N SER A 21 -10.69 -1.40 -10.85
CA SER A 21 -10.17 -2.02 -9.64
C SER A 21 -9.26 -3.18 -9.99
N LEU A 22 -8.09 -3.22 -9.37
CA LEU A 22 -7.16 -4.35 -9.45
C LEU A 22 -6.76 -4.77 -8.03
N ILE A 23 -7.20 -5.96 -7.62
CA ILE A 23 -6.96 -6.51 -6.28
C ILE A 23 -6.12 -7.76 -6.43
N LEU A 24 -4.93 -7.72 -5.85
CA LEU A 24 -3.98 -8.81 -5.85
C LEU A 24 -3.94 -9.36 -4.42
N SER A 25 -4.77 -10.37 -4.14
CA SER A 25 -4.89 -10.95 -2.79
C SER A 25 -4.24 -12.32 -2.52
N HIS A 26 -4.16 -13.28 -3.46
CA HIS A 26 -3.90 -14.69 -3.07
C HIS A 26 -2.92 -15.57 -3.88
N HIS A 27 -2.28 -15.12 -4.98
CA HIS A 27 -1.29 -15.95 -5.69
C HIS A 27 -0.08 -15.19 -6.23
N PRO A 28 1.11 -15.81 -6.30
CA PRO A 28 2.28 -15.19 -6.91
C PRO A 28 1.97 -14.83 -8.36
N PHE A 29 2.27 -13.59 -8.73
CA PHE A 29 2.11 -13.06 -10.08
C PHE A 29 3.47 -12.83 -10.70
N GLN A 30 3.55 -12.91 -12.03
CA GLN A 30 4.74 -12.42 -12.74
C GLN A 30 4.67 -10.90 -12.81
N VAL A 31 5.75 -10.22 -12.43
CA VAL A 31 5.81 -8.74 -12.43
C VAL A 31 5.51 -8.22 -13.82
N GLU A 32 6.06 -8.87 -14.85
CA GLU A 32 5.93 -8.50 -16.26
C GLU A 32 4.47 -8.50 -16.71
N SER A 33 3.70 -9.51 -16.29
CA SER A 33 2.27 -9.61 -16.61
C SER A 33 1.48 -8.47 -15.96
N LEU A 34 1.84 -8.10 -14.73
CA LEU A 34 1.19 -7.00 -14.04
C LEU A 34 1.55 -5.64 -14.67
N GLN A 35 2.79 -5.46 -15.12
CA GLN A 35 3.22 -4.26 -15.83
C GLN A 35 2.44 -4.07 -17.14
N LEU A 36 2.19 -5.14 -17.90
CA LEU A 36 1.37 -5.08 -19.11
C LEU A 36 -0.09 -4.67 -18.82
N LEU A 37 -0.68 -5.17 -17.74
CA LEU A 37 -2.01 -4.74 -17.31
C LEU A 37 -2.03 -3.26 -16.92
N LEU A 38 -1.03 -2.80 -16.18
CA LEU A 38 -0.91 -1.40 -15.79
C LEU A 38 -0.71 -0.50 -17.00
N GLN A 39 0.12 -0.87 -17.96
CA GLN A 39 0.31 -0.12 -19.19
C GLN A 39 -0.99 0.01 -20.00
N LYS A 40 -1.78 -1.06 -20.04
CA LYS A 40 -3.04 -1.09 -20.80
C LYS A 40 -4.18 -0.35 -20.10
N PHE A 41 -4.32 -0.52 -18.79
CA PHE A 41 -5.51 -0.11 -18.04
C PHE A 41 -5.25 0.89 -16.91
N GLY A 42 -4.00 1.23 -16.62
CA GLY A 42 -3.61 2.04 -15.47
C GLY A 42 -4.27 3.42 -15.43
N SER A 43 -4.51 4.02 -16.59
CA SER A 43 -5.15 5.34 -16.70
C SER A 43 -6.64 5.34 -16.30
N ASP A 44 -7.27 4.17 -16.19
CA ASP A 44 -8.65 3.99 -15.72
C ASP A 44 -8.73 3.41 -14.30
N LEU A 45 -7.62 2.95 -13.72
CA LEU A 45 -7.61 2.39 -12.37
C LEU A 45 -7.85 3.47 -11.31
N GLU A 46 -8.83 3.19 -10.45
CA GLU A 46 -9.19 4.01 -9.30
C GLU A 46 -8.84 3.31 -7.97
N ASN A 47 -8.86 1.97 -7.95
CA ASN A 47 -8.59 1.16 -6.76
C ASN A 47 -7.50 0.13 -7.03
N PHE A 48 -6.46 0.10 -6.21
CA PHE A 48 -5.38 -0.87 -6.34
C PHE A 48 -5.00 -1.44 -4.97
N GLU A 49 -5.06 -2.76 -4.86
CA GLU A 49 -4.63 -3.48 -3.65
C GLU A 49 -3.54 -4.49 -4.01
N PHE A 50 -2.46 -4.43 -3.24
CA PHE A 50 -1.29 -5.29 -3.34
C PHE A 50 -1.02 -5.97 -1.99
N GLY A 51 -1.17 -7.30 -1.99
CA GLY A 51 -1.04 -8.15 -0.81
C GLY A 51 0.32 -8.84 -0.63
N LYS A 52 0.39 -9.68 0.40
CA LYS A 52 1.55 -10.50 0.80
C LYS A 52 1.98 -11.46 -0.30
N TYR A 53 2.90 -11.01 -1.14
CA TYR A 53 3.53 -11.83 -2.17
C TYR A 53 5.02 -11.92 -1.95
N ASN A 54 5.58 -13.08 -2.27
CA ASN A 54 7.03 -13.34 -2.29
C ASN A 54 7.72 -12.62 -3.47
N PHE A 55 7.34 -11.37 -3.75
CA PHE A 55 8.16 -10.51 -4.57
C PHE A 55 9.37 -10.08 -3.77
N SER A 56 10.55 -10.18 -4.37
CA SER A 56 11.70 -9.45 -3.87
C SER A 56 11.40 -7.96 -3.87
N ASP A 57 12.10 -7.20 -3.04
CA ASP A 57 11.97 -5.74 -3.04
C ASP A 57 12.33 -5.13 -4.40
N GLU A 58 13.21 -5.77 -5.18
CA GLU A 58 13.50 -5.39 -6.57
C GLU A 58 12.25 -5.53 -7.46
N SER A 59 11.52 -6.64 -7.35
CA SER A 59 10.28 -6.87 -8.09
C SER A 59 9.19 -5.86 -7.69
N LYS A 60 9.06 -5.57 -6.39
CA LYS A 60 8.14 -4.52 -5.90
C LYS A 60 8.52 -3.15 -6.46
N GLN A 61 9.81 -2.81 -6.48
CA GLN A 61 10.28 -1.54 -7.01
C GLN A 61 10.00 -1.39 -8.51
N LYS A 62 10.19 -2.46 -9.31
CA LYS A 62 9.83 -2.47 -10.74
C LYS A 62 8.34 -2.25 -10.93
N LEU A 63 7.50 -2.90 -10.14
CA LEU A 63 6.06 -2.72 -10.17
C LEU A 63 5.67 -1.27 -9.81
N PHE A 64 6.25 -0.70 -8.76
CA PHE A 64 5.95 0.65 -8.31
C PHE A 64 6.31 1.72 -9.35
N LYS A 65 7.42 1.56 -10.07
CA LYS A 65 7.73 2.41 -11.22
C LYS A 65 6.60 2.40 -12.24
N SER A 66 6.08 1.23 -12.60
CA SER A 66 4.95 1.11 -13.53
C SER A 66 3.64 1.67 -12.97
N ILE A 67 3.39 1.55 -11.66
CA ILE A 67 2.22 2.20 -11.03
C ILE A 67 2.34 3.72 -11.16
N ILE A 68 3.48 4.29 -10.80
CA ILE A 68 3.73 5.74 -10.89
C ILE A 68 3.60 6.24 -12.34
N GLU A 69 4.08 5.46 -13.31
CA GLU A 69 4.06 5.82 -14.72
C GLU A 69 2.65 5.76 -15.33
N TYR A 70 1.90 4.68 -15.06
CA TYR A 70 0.65 4.41 -15.79
C TYR A 70 -0.61 4.72 -15.00
N CYS A 71 -0.57 4.74 -13.67
CA CYS A 71 -1.75 4.92 -12.82
C CYS A 71 -1.87 6.37 -12.37
N THR A 72 -2.83 7.11 -12.95
CA THR A 72 -2.98 8.57 -12.72
C THR A 72 -4.25 8.96 -11.97
N LYS A 73 -5.11 7.99 -11.63
CA LYS A 73 -6.44 8.23 -11.02
C LYS A 73 -6.66 7.42 -9.74
N ILE A 74 -5.59 6.97 -9.08
CA ILE A 74 -5.71 6.14 -7.88
C ILE A 74 -6.36 6.97 -6.76
N LYS A 75 -7.48 6.46 -6.25
CA LYS A 75 -8.24 7.00 -5.11
C LYS A 75 -8.14 6.10 -3.88
N TYR A 76 -8.07 4.79 -4.09
CA TYR A 76 -7.86 3.80 -3.04
C TYR A 76 -6.57 3.03 -3.31
N PHE A 77 -5.69 3.02 -2.32
CA PHE A 77 -4.42 2.31 -2.41
C PHE A 77 -4.13 1.51 -1.15
N SER A 78 -3.91 0.21 -1.31
CA SER A 78 -3.61 -0.69 -0.20
C SER A 78 -2.34 -1.48 -0.48
N LEU A 79 -1.33 -1.32 0.38
CA LEU A 79 -0.03 -1.99 0.31
C LEU A 79 0.17 -2.84 1.56
N LYS A 80 0.47 -4.12 1.39
CA LYS A 80 0.76 -5.03 2.51
C LYS A 80 2.16 -5.63 2.40
N ASP A 81 2.77 -5.89 3.56
CA ASP A 81 4.11 -6.48 3.71
C ASP A 81 5.18 -5.76 2.86
N ILE A 82 5.14 -4.43 2.90
CA ILE A 82 6.04 -3.56 2.15
C ILE A 82 7.13 -2.99 3.06
N ASN A 83 8.36 -2.92 2.55
CA ASN A 83 9.43 -2.19 3.20
C ASN A 83 9.09 -0.70 3.29
N PHE A 84 9.39 -0.07 4.43
CA PHE A 84 9.09 1.34 4.70
C PHE A 84 9.58 2.29 3.60
N ASN A 85 10.84 2.18 3.17
CA ASN A 85 11.42 3.07 2.15
C ASN A 85 10.71 2.96 0.80
N LEU A 86 10.31 1.74 0.41
CA LEU A 86 9.54 1.52 -0.80
C LEU A 86 8.14 2.15 -0.70
N ALA A 87 7.50 2.04 0.45
CA ALA A 87 6.21 2.68 0.70
C ALA A 87 6.32 4.20 0.60
N LEU A 88 7.31 4.82 1.27
CA LEU A 88 7.50 6.27 1.25
C LEU A 88 7.70 6.79 -0.18
N ASN A 89 8.58 6.14 -0.95
CA ASN A 89 8.85 6.53 -2.33
C ASN A 89 7.57 6.50 -3.19
N LEU A 90 6.77 5.45 -3.04
CA LEU A 90 5.53 5.31 -3.80
C LEU A 90 4.50 6.37 -3.39
N ILE A 91 4.28 6.58 -2.09
CA ILE A 91 3.37 7.60 -1.55
C ILE A 91 3.77 8.99 -2.06
N GLU A 92 5.05 9.34 -1.98
CA GLU A 92 5.59 10.64 -2.43
C GLU A 92 5.26 10.94 -3.91
N ASN A 93 5.21 9.89 -4.74
CA ASN A 93 4.87 10.03 -6.15
C ASN A 93 3.36 10.07 -6.40
N ILE A 94 2.56 9.28 -5.66
CA ILE A 94 1.11 9.23 -5.84
C ILE A 94 0.37 10.34 -5.07
N LYS A 95 1.00 11.02 -4.11
CA LYS A 95 0.35 12.07 -3.28
C LYS A 95 -0.15 13.28 -4.07
N LYS A 96 0.37 13.49 -5.29
CA LYS A 96 -0.10 14.54 -6.21
C LYS A 96 -1.46 14.21 -6.84
N GLN A 97 -1.88 12.95 -6.76
CA GLN A 97 -3.19 12.49 -7.24
C GLN A 97 -4.27 12.80 -6.18
N ASN A 98 -5.55 12.66 -6.55
CA ASN A 98 -6.66 12.77 -5.59
C ASN A 98 -6.84 11.44 -4.83
N LEU A 99 -5.84 11.07 -4.03
CA LEU A 99 -5.87 9.87 -3.19
C LEU A 99 -6.76 10.12 -1.96
N ASN A 100 -7.82 9.32 -1.81
CA ASN A 100 -8.78 9.45 -0.71
C ASN A 100 -8.50 8.45 0.42
N TYR A 101 -8.06 7.23 0.07
CA TYR A 101 -7.88 6.13 1.01
C TYR A 101 -6.50 5.49 0.83
N LEU A 102 -5.73 5.44 1.92
CA LEU A 102 -4.41 4.81 1.95
C LEU A 102 -4.37 3.80 3.09
N ASN A 103 -4.04 2.54 2.76
CA ASN A 103 -3.82 1.47 3.72
C ASN A 103 -2.41 0.92 3.54
N ILE A 104 -1.59 0.95 4.59
CA ILE A 104 -0.22 0.46 4.53
C ILE A 104 0.01 -0.49 5.71
N SER A 105 0.44 -1.70 5.39
CA SER A 105 0.96 -2.66 6.36
C SER A 105 2.44 -2.88 6.08
N PHE A 106 3.27 -2.58 7.07
CA PHE A 106 4.71 -2.80 6.98
C PHE A 106 5.08 -4.26 7.25
N ASP A 107 6.27 -4.66 6.80
CA ASP A 107 6.81 -5.98 7.10
C ASP A 107 7.23 -6.11 8.57
N TYR A 108 6.95 -7.26 9.17
CA TYR A 108 7.15 -7.50 10.62
C TYR A 108 8.63 -7.44 11.06
N TYR A 109 9.55 -7.56 10.10
CA TYR A 109 10.96 -7.82 10.35
C TYR A 109 11.88 -6.63 10.13
N GLY A 110 11.39 -5.50 9.60
CA GLY A 110 12.25 -4.34 9.44
C GLY A 110 12.42 -3.55 10.75
N ASP A 111 13.52 -2.81 10.74
CA ASP A 111 14.15 -2.10 11.85
C ASP A 111 13.24 -1.11 12.57
N ASP A 112 13.69 -0.56 13.71
CA ASP A 112 13.02 0.54 14.42
C ASP A 112 12.72 1.69 13.44
N TYR A 113 11.49 1.73 12.94
CA TYR A 113 11.08 2.72 11.95
C TYR A 113 10.85 4.03 12.67
N LYS A 114 11.65 5.04 12.32
CA LYS A 114 11.32 6.41 12.67
C LYS A 114 10.13 6.81 11.80
N SER A 115 8.95 6.93 12.42
CA SER A 115 7.75 7.48 11.81
C SER A 115 7.91 8.96 11.43
N GLU A 116 8.94 9.61 11.98
CA GLU A 116 9.51 10.86 11.50
C GLU A 116 9.57 10.79 9.96
N ASN A 117 8.78 11.63 9.28
CA ASN A 117 8.58 11.77 7.82
C ASN A 117 7.24 11.28 7.26
N LEU A 118 6.50 10.36 7.89
CA LEU A 118 5.20 9.91 7.37
C LEU A 118 4.23 11.10 7.24
N GLY A 119 4.19 11.97 8.26
CA GLY A 119 3.36 13.18 8.24
C GLY A 119 3.60 14.11 7.06
N GLN A 120 4.86 14.26 6.63
CA GLN A 120 5.26 15.19 5.57
C GLN A 120 5.00 14.68 4.16
N ILE A 121 4.93 13.35 3.98
CA ILE A 121 4.80 12.74 2.65
C ILE A 121 3.36 12.36 2.31
N LEU A 122 2.44 12.40 3.28
CA LEU A 122 1.05 12.02 3.04
C LEU A 122 0.33 13.03 2.11
N PRO A 123 -0.65 12.56 1.31
CA PRO A 123 -1.45 13.45 0.49
C PRO A 123 -2.29 14.40 1.35
N THR A 124 -2.37 15.67 0.93
CA THR A 124 -3.13 16.71 1.66
C THR A 124 -4.65 16.56 1.58
N LYS A 125 -5.17 15.69 0.71
CA LYS A 125 -6.61 15.43 0.52
C LYS A 125 -7.05 14.05 1.03
N LEU A 126 -6.20 13.37 1.79
CA LEU A 126 -6.49 12.02 2.27
C LEU A 126 -7.69 12.04 3.22
N GLU A 127 -8.71 11.22 2.99
CA GLU A 127 -9.86 11.11 3.89
C GLU A 127 -9.59 10.08 4.99
N PHE A 128 -8.85 9.02 4.65
CA PHE A 128 -8.60 7.90 5.54
C PHE A 128 -7.20 7.32 5.37
N LEU A 129 -6.54 7.12 6.50
CA LEU A 129 -5.24 6.49 6.63
C LEU A 129 -5.35 5.29 7.56
N LYS A 130 -5.02 4.10 7.06
CA LYS A 130 -4.82 2.92 7.89
C LYS A 130 -3.35 2.50 7.89
N LEU A 131 -2.83 2.28 9.09
CA LEU A 131 -1.44 1.89 9.32
C LEU A 131 -1.40 0.63 10.19
N ASP A 132 -0.79 -0.42 9.66
CA ASP A 132 -0.60 -1.72 10.34
C ASP A 132 0.91 -2.01 10.50
N ASN A 133 1.27 -2.73 11.58
CA ASN A 133 2.63 -3.17 11.90
C ASN A 133 3.67 -2.04 12.10
N ILE A 134 3.25 -0.86 12.57
CA ILE A 134 4.21 0.19 12.95
C ILE A 134 4.84 -0.16 14.31
N LYS A 135 6.13 -0.51 14.29
CA LYS A 135 6.98 -0.53 15.49
C LYS A 135 7.40 0.91 15.81
N SER A 136 6.61 1.60 16.60
CA SER A 136 7.00 2.90 17.17
C SER A 136 6.58 2.98 18.62
N ASN A 137 7.28 3.82 19.38
CA ASN A 137 6.84 4.17 20.71
C ASN A 137 5.51 4.94 20.58
N LEU A 138 4.47 4.50 21.29
CA LEU A 138 3.10 5.06 21.16
C LEU A 138 3.07 6.59 21.25
N VAL A 139 3.93 7.14 22.11
CA VAL A 139 4.10 8.59 22.33
C VAL A 139 4.54 9.34 21.06
N SER A 140 5.40 8.76 20.22
CA SER A 140 5.88 9.41 18.98
C SER A 140 4.78 9.56 17.94
N LEU A 141 3.76 8.70 17.97
CA LEU A 141 2.66 8.75 17.02
C LEU A 141 1.48 9.58 17.52
N GLU A 142 1.34 9.83 18.83
CA GLU A 142 0.24 10.65 19.33
C GLU A 142 0.27 12.07 18.77
N ASP A 143 1.46 12.66 18.65
CA ASP A 143 1.63 13.99 18.11
C ASP A 143 1.40 14.01 16.59
N GLU A 144 1.81 12.96 15.86
CA GLU A 144 1.52 12.79 14.43
C GLU A 144 0.03 12.55 14.17
N VAL A 145 -0.66 11.78 15.00
CA VAL A 145 -2.11 11.55 14.89
C VAL A 145 -2.88 12.84 15.12
N LYS A 146 -2.51 13.63 16.13
CA LYS A 146 -3.10 14.97 16.35
C LYS A 146 -2.87 15.88 15.15
N GLU A 147 -1.68 15.84 14.54
CA GLU A 147 -1.39 16.58 13.31
C GLU A 147 -2.30 16.14 12.17
N PHE A 148 -2.55 14.83 11.99
CA PHE A 148 -3.48 14.31 10.98
C PHE A 148 -4.93 14.74 11.20
N GLU A 149 -5.38 14.81 12.45
CA GLU A 149 -6.72 15.27 12.80
C GLU A 149 -6.92 16.75 12.42
N LEU A 150 -5.89 17.60 12.51
CA LEU A 150 -5.96 18.99 12.02
C LEU A 150 -6.26 19.09 10.52
N TYR A 151 -5.86 18.07 9.76
CA TYR A 151 -6.14 17.95 8.32
C TYR A 151 -7.44 17.20 8.01
N ASN A 152 -8.26 16.87 9.02
CA ASN A 152 -9.48 16.05 8.93
C ASN A 152 -9.24 14.63 8.39
N ILE A 153 -8.02 14.11 8.52
CA ILE A 153 -7.68 12.75 8.10
C ILE A 153 -8.12 11.79 9.21
N LYS A 154 -8.96 10.81 8.87
CA LYS A 154 -9.30 9.74 9.82
C LYS A 154 -8.17 8.72 9.85
N VAL A 155 -7.55 8.54 11.02
CA VAL A 155 -6.46 7.59 11.20
C VAL A 155 -6.96 6.36 11.96
N GLN A 156 -6.72 5.18 11.39
CA GLN A 156 -6.91 3.90 12.06
C GLN A 156 -5.57 3.19 12.19
N LYS A 157 -5.10 3.02 13.43
CA LYS A 157 -3.85 2.32 13.73
C LYS A 157 -4.14 0.96 14.36
N TYR A 158 -3.42 -0.06 13.91
CA TYR A 158 -3.38 -1.36 14.60
C TYR A 158 -1.94 -1.68 15.02
N ASP A 159 -1.72 -1.76 16.32
CA ASP A 159 -0.51 -2.35 16.89
C ASP A 159 -0.79 -3.81 17.23
N ILE A 160 -0.31 -4.73 16.37
CA ILE A 160 -0.52 -6.16 16.56
C ILE A 160 0.18 -6.65 17.84
N LYS A 161 1.29 -6.02 18.28
CA LYS A 161 1.95 -6.40 19.53
C LYS A 161 1.06 -6.10 20.74
N ALA A 162 0.43 -4.92 20.78
CA ALA A 162 -0.53 -4.57 21.82
C ALA A 162 -1.75 -5.50 21.83
N ILE A 163 -2.25 -5.90 20.65
CA ILE A 163 -3.36 -6.86 20.52
C ILE A 163 -2.93 -8.26 20.99
N CYS A 164 -1.73 -8.71 20.65
CA CYS A 164 -1.19 -10.00 21.09
C CYS A 164 -0.93 -10.03 22.61
N GLU A 165 -0.42 -8.95 23.20
CA GLU A 165 -0.24 -8.83 24.66
C GLU A 165 -1.58 -8.84 25.41
N GLN A 166 -2.62 -8.24 24.83
CA GLN A 166 -3.99 -8.28 25.38
C GLN A 166 -4.64 -9.66 25.27
N LEU A 167 -4.36 -10.42 24.21
CA LEU A 167 -4.96 -11.73 23.95
C LEU A 167 -4.21 -12.90 24.61
N VAL A 168 -2.89 -12.81 24.75
CA VAL A 168 -2.02 -13.92 25.17
C VAL A 168 -1.33 -13.65 26.52
N GLY A 169 -1.46 -12.43 27.07
CA GLY A 169 -0.71 -11.97 28.24
C GLY A 169 0.75 -11.63 27.91
N PRO A 170 1.50 -10.99 28.83
CA PRO A 170 2.91 -10.69 28.60
C PRO A 170 3.68 -11.99 28.39
N LEU A 171 4.26 -12.16 27.20
CA LEU A 171 5.15 -13.27 26.87
C LEU A 171 6.33 -13.27 27.83
N SER A 172 6.23 -14.08 28.87
CA SER A 172 7.29 -14.33 29.83
C SER A 172 8.29 -15.26 29.14
N LEU A 173 9.27 -14.68 28.43
CA LEU A 173 10.45 -15.43 28.01
C LEU A 173 11.20 -15.86 29.28
N LYS A 174 11.09 -17.13 29.64
CA LYS A 174 12.03 -17.79 30.56
C LYS A 174 13.30 -18.18 29.82
#